data_AF-A0A2S9F3A0-F1
#
_entry.id   AF-A0A2S9F3A0-F1
#
_cell.length_a   1.000
_cell.length_b   1.000
_cell.length_c   1.000
_cell.angle_alpha   90.00
_cell.angle_beta   90.00
_cell.angle_gamma   90.00
#
_symmetry.space_group_name_H-M   'P 1'
#
loop_
_entity.id
_entity.type
_entity.pdbx_description
1 polymer ?
#
loop_
_entity_poly.entity_id
_entity_poly.type
_entity_poly.pdbx_seq_one_letter_code
_entity_poly.pdbx_strand_id
1 'polypeptide(L)'
;MTLPPDLLHALDSVARVPRLLVTSDFDGTLAPIVNNPADARPLPAAADALVALARLPSTTTALISGRALQTLRELSSMPATVHLVGSHGAEFDSGFAHDIDGDLLQRITDGLAAIAEGKPGVAVETKPASVALHVRNASPSDGEAALAAAWDAS
;
A
#
# COMPACT_ATOMS: atom_id res chain seq x y z
N MET A 1 7.68 -23.44 17.30
CA MET A 1 6.29 -23.06 17.64
C MET A 1 5.38 -23.98 16.84
N THR A 2 4.46 -24.69 17.48
CA THR A 2 3.50 -25.59 16.81
C THR A 2 2.25 -24.81 16.42
N LEU A 3 1.79 -24.98 15.18
CA LEU A 3 0.57 -24.32 14.67
C LEU A 3 -0.69 -24.99 15.27
N PRO A 4 -1.78 -24.25 15.48
CA PRO A 4 -3.06 -24.82 15.93
C PRO A 4 -3.57 -25.92 14.98
N PRO A 5 -4.19 -27.00 15.48
CA PRO A 5 -4.71 -28.09 14.63
C PRO A 5 -5.69 -27.63 13.55
N ASP A 6 -6.59 -26.69 13.88
CA ASP A 6 -7.57 -26.18 12.93
C ASP A 6 -6.91 -25.40 11.78
N LEU A 7 -5.81 -24.70 12.08
CA LEU A 7 -5.02 -24.01 11.06
C LEU A 7 -4.31 -25.00 10.13
N LEU A 8 -3.75 -26.08 10.68
CA LEU A 8 -3.15 -27.15 9.87
C LEU A 8 -4.19 -27.78 8.93
N HIS A 9 -5.40 -28.05 9.44
CA HIS A 9 -6.49 -28.59 8.63
C HIS A 9 -6.92 -27.64 7.51
N ALA A 10 -7.00 -26.34 7.80
CA ALA A 10 -7.30 -25.32 6.80
C ALA A 10 -6.21 -25.24 5.71
N LEU A 11 -4.93 -25.31 6.10
CA LEU A 11 -3.80 -25.33 5.18
C LEU A 11 -3.80 -26.59 4.30
N ASP A 12 -4.08 -27.76 4.86
CA ASP A 12 -4.20 -29.01 4.10
C ASP A 12 -5.35 -28.98 3.09
N SER A 13 -6.47 -28.37 3.48
CA SER A 13 -7.63 -28.17 2.60
C SER A 13 -7.28 -27.22 1.45
N VAL A 14 -6.68 -26.06 1.76
CA VAL A 14 -6.33 -25.06 0.75
C VAL A 14 -5.23 -25.55 -0.19
N ALA A 15 -4.29 -26.37 0.29
CA ALA A 15 -3.21 -26.92 -0.54
C ALA A 15 -3.70 -27.92 -1.62
N ARG A 16 -4.94 -28.42 -1.51
CA ARG A 16 -5.55 -29.37 -2.46
C ARG A 16 -6.42 -28.71 -3.51
N VAL A 17 -6.62 -27.40 -3.45
CA VAL A 17 -7.46 -26.70 -4.44
C VAL A 17 -6.79 -26.76 -5.83
N PRO A 18 -7.56 -26.86 -6.91
CA PRO A 18 -6.98 -26.94 -8.26
C PRO A 18 -6.19 -25.69 -8.68
N ARG A 19 -6.52 -24.52 -8.11
CA ARG A 19 -5.89 -23.23 -8.37
C ARG A 19 -5.87 -22.41 -7.09
N LEU A 20 -4.69 -21.98 -6.68
CA LEU A 20 -4.49 -21.25 -5.43
C LEU A 20 -4.01 -19.83 -5.72
N LEU A 21 -4.62 -18.84 -5.06
CA LEU A 21 -4.11 -17.48 -4.98
C LEU A 21 -3.69 -17.22 -3.53
N VAL A 22 -2.42 -16.87 -3.33
CA VAL A 22 -1.90 -16.43 -2.03
C VAL A 22 -1.56 -14.95 -2.10
N THR A 23 -2.26 -14.14 -1.32
CA THR A 23 -1.98 -12.71 -1.22
C THR A 23 -1.39 -12.38 0.14
N SER A 24 -0.41 -11.48 0.17
CA SER A 24 0.14 -10.96 1.41
C SER A 24 0.13 -9.43 1.37
N ASP A 25 -0.04 -8.82 2.53
CA ASP A 25 0.21 -7.39 2.71
C ASP A 25 1.73 -7.15 2.94
N PHE A 26 2.18 -5.92 2.76
CA PHE A 26 3.58 -5.55 2.95
C PHE A 26 3.85 -5.04 4.37
N ASP A 27 3.32 -3.87 4.73
CA ASP A 27 3.68 -3.18 5.98
C ASP A 27 3.00 -3.81 7.20
N GLY A 28 3.78 -4.27 8.17
CA GLY A 28 3.28 -4.99 9.33
C GLY A 28 2.93 -6.46 9.06
N THR A 29 3.09 -6.94 7.82
CA THR A 29 2.84 -8.33 7.44
C THR A 29 4.11 -9.02 6.95
N LEU A 30 4.59 -8.73 5.73
CA LEU A 30 5.89 -9.23 5.27
C LEU A 30 7.07 -8.44 5.83
N ALA A 31 6.90 -7.13 5.98
CA ALA A 31 7.90 -6.21 6.52
C ALA A 31 7.44 -5.70 7.90
N PRO A 32 8.31 -5.61 8.91
CA PRO A 32 7.93 -5.03 10.19
C PRO A 32 7.60 -3.54 10.04
N ILE A 33 6.73 -3.04 10.92
CA ILE A 33 6.47 -1.59 11.03
C ILE A 33 7.73 -0.92 11.58
N VAL A 34 8.23 0.08 10.86
CA VAL A 34 9.44 0.85 11.20
C VAL A 34 9.13 2.34 11.27
N ASN A 35 9.96 3.10 11.98
CA ASN A 35 9.77 4.54 12.17
C ASN A 35 9.87 5.32 10.86
N ASN A 36 10.81 4.94 9.99
CA ASN A 36 10.98 5.54 8.68
C ASN A 36 10.43 4.57 7.61
N PRO A 37 9.32 4.90 6.93
CA PRO A 37 8.70 4.03 5.94
C PRO A 37 9.63 3.61 4.78
N ALA A 38 10.70 4.36 4.48
CA ALA A 38 11.66 4.02 3.43
C ALA A 38 12.60 2.86 3.83
N ASP A 39 12.67 2.53 5.12
CA ASP A 39 13.52 1.46 5.65
C ASP A 39 12.79 0.11 5.76
N ALA A 40 11.49 0.07 5.44
CA ALA A 40 10.70 -1.15 5.47
C ALA A 40 11.27 -2.18 4.47
N ARG A 41 11.66 -3.35 4.96
CA ARG A 41 12.13 -4.48 4.14
C ARG A 41 11.44 -5.77 4.60
N PRO A 42 11.10 -6.69 3.67
CA PRO A 42 10.56 -7.98 4.06
C PRO A 42 11.50 -8.72 5.02
N LEU A 43 10.93 -9.48 5.95
CA LEU A 43 11.69 -10.51 6.65
C LEU A 43 12.15 -11.56 5.63
N PRO A 44 13.44 -11.95 5.60
CA PRO A 44 13.97 -12.87 4.59
C PRO A 44 13.16 -14.15 4.46
N ALA A 45 12.85 -14.81 5.58
CA ALA A 45 12.06 -16.03 5.59
C ALA A 45 10.63 -15.86 5.04
N ALA A 46 10.02 -14.69 5.24
CA ALA A 46 8.68 -14.41 4.76
C ALA A 46 8.68 -14.15 3.24
N ALA A 47 9.70 -13.43 2.75
CA ALA A 47 9.91 -13.24 1.31
C ALA A 47 10.20 -14.56 0.61
N ASP A 48 11.12 -15.36 1.16
CA ASP A 48 11.48 -16.67 0.62
C ASP A 48 10.25 -17.60 0.55
N ALA A 49 9.40 -17.59 1.58
CA ALA A 49 8.17 -18.38 1.59
C ALA A 49 7.20 -17.94 0.48
N LEU A 50 6.97 -16.64 0.29
CA LEU A 50 6.07 -16.15 -0.76
C LEU A 50 6.61 -16.45 -2.16
N VAL A 51 7.93 -16.34 -2.36
CA VAL A 51 8.61 -16.72 -3.61
C VAL A 51 8.53 -18.22 -3.85
N ALA A 52 8.68 -19.05 -2.81
CA ALA A 52 8.56 -20.50 -2.92
C ALA A 52 7.13 -20.90 -3.33
N LEU A 53 6.11 -20.29 -2.74
CA LEU A 53 4.70 -20.50 -3.11
C LEU A 53 4.44 -20.11 -4.57
N ALA A 54 5.06 -19.03 -5.06
CA ALA A 54 4.95 -18.59 -6.45
C ALA A 54 5.48 -19.61 -7.48
N ARG A 55 6.33 -20.54 -7.05
CA ARG A 55 6.91 -21.59 -7.91
C ARG A 55 6.08 -22.87 -7.92
N LEU A 56 5.05 -22.97 -7.10
CA LEU A 56 4.20 -24.15 -7.06
C LEU A 56 3.28 -24.20 -8.30
N PRO A 57 2.99 -25.40 -8.83
CA PRO A 57 2.02 -25.54 -9.91
C PRO A 57 0.67 -24.93 -9.54
N SER A 58 0.03 -24.28 -10.52
CA SER A 58 -1.30 -23.69 -10.37
C SER A 58 -1.46 -22.75 -9.15
N THR A 59 -0.35 -22.18 -8.67
CA THR A 59 -0.34 -21.23 -7.55
C THR A 59 0.13 -19.87 -8.03
N THR A 60 -0.67 -18.85 -7.75
CA THR A 60 -0.34 -17.45 -8.02
C THR A 60 -0.12 -16.75 -6.68
N THR A 61 0.91 -15.91 -6.60
CA THR A 61 1.14 -15.08 -5.42
C THR A 61 1.11 -13.60 -5.75
N ALA A 62 0.61 -12.80 -4.82
CA ALA A 62 0.61 -11.35 -4.94
C ALA A 62 1.00 -10.68 -3.62
N LEU A 63 1.79 -9.63 -3.71
CA LEU A 63 2.04 -8.68 -2.65
C LEU A 63 1.18 -7.44 -2.92
N ILE A 64 0.21 -7.18 -2.04
CA ILE A 64 -0.76 -6.09 -2.17
C ILE A 64 -0.45 -5.06 -1.08
N SER A 65 -0.30 -3.79 -1.44
CA SER A 65 0.08 -2.76 -0.47
C SER A 65 -0.65 -1.45 -0.71
N GLY A 66 -0.78 -0.65 0.37
CA GLY A 66 -1.18 0.75 0.28
C GLY A 66 -0.13 1.65 -0.38
N ARG A 67 1.12 1.20 -0.49
CA ARG A 67 2.21 1.94 -1.14
C ARG A 67 2.01 2.02 -2.65
N ALA A 68 2.49 3.10 -3.26
CA ALA A 68 2.61 3.19 -4.71
C ALA A 68 3.38 1.97 -5.26
N LEU A 69 3.00 1.47 -6.43
CA LEU A 69 3.55 0.23 -6.99
C LEU A 69 5.07 0.31 -7.17
N GLN A 70 5.59 1.45 -7.64
CA GLN A 70 7.03 1.67 -7.77
C GLN A 70 7.74 1.57 -6.42
N THR A 71 7.23 2.26 -5.39
CA THR A 71 7.80 2.19 -4.04
C THR A 71 7.74 0.77 -3.48
N LEU A 72 6.62 0.06 -3.67
CA LEU A 72 6.48 -1.34 -3.26
C LEU A 72 7.54 -2.21 -3.94
N ARG A 73 7.77 -2.03 -5.24
CA ARG A 73 8.76 -2.78 -6.02
C ARG A 73 10.17 -2.55 -5.50
N GLU A 74 10.54 -1.30 -5.25
CA GLU A 74 11.86 -0.94 -4.73
C GLU A 74 12.11 -1.53 -3.33
N LEU A 75 11.15 -1.36 -2.41
CA LEU A 75 11.31 -1.77 -1.02
C LEU A 75 11.20 -3.29 -0.82
N SER A 76 10.30 -3.94 -1.55
CA SER A 76 10.10 -5.39 -1.42
C SER A 76 11.17 -6.20 -2.15
N SER A 77 11.77 -5.64 -3.21
CA SER A 77 12.72 -6.34 -4.09
C SER A 77 12.22 -7.72 -4.56
N MET A 78 10.90 -7.89 -4.68
CA MET A 78 10.30 -9.16 -5.08
C MET A 78 10.61 -9.49 -6.54
N PRO A 79 10.86 -10.77 -6.85
CA PRO A 79 11.03 -11.21 -8.22
C PRO A 79 9.70 -11.14 -8.99
N ALA A 80 9.77 -11.10 -10.32
CA ALA A 80 8.61 -11.04 -11.21
C ALA A 80 7.63 -12.24 -11.08
N THR A 81 8.03 -13.31 -10.39
CA THR A 81 7.14 -14.44 -10.07
C THR A 81 6.07 -14.07 -9.05
N VAL A 82 6.26 -13.01 -8.27
CA VAL A 82 5.29 -12.48 -7.32
C VAL A 82 4.65 -11.23 -7.93
N HIS A 83 3.33 -11.23 -8.09
CA HIS A 83 2.62 -10.05 -8.59
C HIS A 83 2.68 -8.93 -7.56
N LEU A 84 2.89 -7.69 -8.01
CA LEU A 84 2.86 -6.52 -7.16
C LEU A 84 1.60 -5.72 -7.47
N VAL A 85 0.87 -5.34 -6.42
CA VAL A 85 -0.30 -4.47 -6.53
C VAL A 85 -0.16 -3.33 -5.53
N GLY A 86 -0.06 -2.10 -6.05
CA GLY A 86 0.13 -0.90 -5.26
C GLY A 86 -1.18 -0.14 -5.04
N SER A 87 -1.05 1.02 -4.39
CA SER A 87 -2.11 2.01 -4.20
C SER A 87 -3.42 1.40 -3.66
N HIS A 88 -3.31 0.59 -2.60
CA HIS A 88 -4.43 -0.10 -1.94
C HIS A 88 -5.19 -1.06 -2.86
N GLY A 89 -4.48 -1.68 -3.81
CA GLY A 89 -5.09 -2.62 -4.76
C GLY A 89 -5.48 -2.00 -6.10
N ALA A 90 -5.28 -0.69 -6.28
CA ALA A 90 -5.69 0.03 -7.47
C ALA A 90 -4.64 0.06 -8.60
N GLU A 91 -3.37 -0.22 -8.30
CA GLU A 91 -2.26 -0.04 -9.24
C GLU A 91 -1.58 -1.37 -9.59
N PHE A 92 -1.54 -1.69 -10.89
CA PHE A 92 -0.96 -2.91 -11.46
C PHE A 92 0.16 -2.55 -12.44
N ASP A 93 0.90 -3.55 -12.91
CA ASP A 93 1.94 -3.34 -13.95
C ASP A 93 1.35 -2.79 -15.27
N SER A 94 0.07 -3.03 -15.52
CA SER A 94 -0.69 -2.46 -16.64
C SER A 94 -1.17 -1.03 -16.40
N GLY A 95 -0.88 -0.43 -15.24
CA GLY A 95 -1.44 0.83 -14.79
C GLY A 95 -2.58 0.65 -13.77
N PHE A 96 -3.38 1.69 -13.59
CA PHE A 96 -4.47 1.67 -12.62
C PHE A 96 -5.67 0.84 -13.10
N ALA A 97 -6.38 0.22 -12.16
CA ALA A 97 -7.62 -0.52 -12.41
C ALA A 97 -8.71 0.35 -13.04
N HIS A 98 -8.67 1.64 -12.71
CA HIS A 98 -9.55 2.67 -13.22
C HIS A 98 -8.71 3.83 -13.74
N ASP A 99 -9.18 4.46 -14.82
CA ASP A 99 -8.53 5.66 -15.33
C ASP A 99 -8.52 6.75 -14.25
N ILE A 100 -7.34 7.32 -14.04
CA ILE A 100 -7.16 8.47 -13.17
C ILE A 100 -7.40 9.71 -14.02
N ASP A 101 -8.40 10.51 -13.62
CA ASP A 101 -8.57 11.85 -14.16
C ASP A 101 -7.43 12.75 -13.63
N GLY A 102 -6.38 12.88 -14.44
CA GLY A 102 -5.20 13.68 -14.09
C GLY A 102 -5.52 15.16 -13.91
N ASP A 103 -6.51 15.69 -14.65
CA ASP A 103 -6.92 17.09 -14.51
C ASP A 103 -7.64 17.30 -13.18
N LEU A 104 -8.49 16.35 -12.78
CA LEU A 104 -9.13 16.37 -11.45
C LEU A 104 -8.08 16.24 -10.33
N LEU A 105 -7.13 15.31 -10.47
CA LEU A 105 -6.07 15.13 -9.47
C LEU A 105 -5.23 16.40 -9.31
N GLN A 106 -4.89 17.07 -10.42
CA GLN A 106 -4.17 18.34 -10.38
C GLN A 106 -5.00 19.43 -9.71
N ARG A 107 -6.29 19.58 -10.06
CA ARG A 107 -7.18 20.56 -9.41
C ARG A 107 -7.28 20.34 -7.90
N ILE A 108 -7.41 19.09 -7.45
CA ILE A 108 -7.43 18.75 -6.02
C ILE A 108 -6.09 19.09 -5.37
N THR A 109 -4.97 18.75 -6.03
CA THR A 109 -3.61 19.05 -5.53
C THR A 109 -3.43 20.55 -5.33
N ASP A 110 -3.81 21.37 -6.32
CA ASP A 110 -3.68 22.82 -6.26
C ASP A 110 -4.59 23.42 -5.18
N GLY A 111 -5.83 22.92 -5.06
CA GLY A 111 -6.76 23.34 -4.01
C GLY A 111 -6.24 23.06 -2.61
N LEU A 112 -5.71 21.85 -2.38
CA LEU A 112 -5.10 21.50 -1.08
C LEU A 112 -3.81 22.27 -0.82
N ALA A 113 -3.00 22.57 -1.84
CA ALA A 113 -1.80 23.39 -1.71
C ALA A 113 -2.15 24.82 -1.27
N ALA A 114 -3.19 25.42 -1.86
CA ALA A 114 -3.71 26.71 -1.44
C ALA A 114 -4.25 26.69 0.01
N ILE A 115 -4.90 25.61 0.42
CA ILE A 115 -5.36 25.44 1.80
C ILE A 115 -4.18 25.34 2.78
N ALA A 116 -3.11 24.64 2.40
CA ALA A 116 -1.91 24.50 3.23
C ALA A 116 -1.10 25.81 3.32
N GLU A 117 -1.25 26.71 2.36
CA GLU A 117 -0.51 27.98 2.33
C GLU A 117 -0.77 28.81 3.60
N GLY A 118 0.33 29.33 4.17
CA GLY A 118 0.30 30.12 5.40
C GLY A 118 0.01 29.35 6.68
N LYS A 119 -0.06 28.01 6.66
CA LYS A 119 -0.31 27.16 7.83
C LYS A 119 0.91 26.27 8.15
N PRO A 120 1.85 26.73 9.01
CA PRO A 120 3.03 25.94 9.36
C PRO A 120 2.68 24.55 9.90
N GLY A 121 3.33 23.52 9.37
CA GLY A 121 3.11 22.13 9.77
C GLY A 121 1.95 21.42 9.06
N VAL A 122 1.20 22.12 8.21
CA VAL A 122 0.29 21.51 7.23
C VAL A 122 1.08 21.19 5.96
N ALA A 123 0.97 19.97 5.46
CA ALA A 123 1.68 19.53 4.25
C ALA A 123 0.76 18.77 3.29
N VAL A 124 1.01 18.91 2.00
CA VAL A 124 0.30 18.18 0.94
C VAL A 124 1.23 17.12 0.38
N GLU A 125 0.73 15.88 0.32
CA GLU A 125 1.41 14.75 -0.31
C GLU A 125 0.58 14.29 -1.52
N THR A 126 1.12 14.48 -2.72
CA THR A 126 0.53 13.93 -3.94
C THR A 126 0.96 12.48 -4.10
N LYS A 127 -0.02 11.59 -4.14
CA LYS A 127 0.14 10.16 -4.44
C LYS A 127 -0.31 9.91 -5.88
N PRO A 128 0.08 8.77 -6.48
CA PRO A 128 -0.26 8.48 -7.88
C PRO A 128 -1.75 8.64 -8.24
N ALA A 129 -2.66 8.33 -7.31
CA ALA A 129 -4.12 8.37 -7.52
C ALA A 129 -4.89 9.16 -6.46
N SER A 130 -4.20 9.89 -5.58
CA SER A 130 -4.85 10.63 -4.49
C SER A 130 -3.96 11.74 -3.98
N VAL A 131 -4.51 12.62 -3.15
CA VAL A 131 -3.75 13.66 -2.46
C VAL A 131 -4.10 13.56 -0.97
N ALA A 132 -3.09 13.62 -0.12
CA ALA A 132 -3.26 13.61 1.33
C ALA A 132 -2.89 14.98 1.91
N LEU A 133 -3.73 15.47 2.82
CA LEU A 133 -3.46 16.65 3.63
C LEU A 133 -3.00 16.21 5.03
N HIS A 134 -1.74 16.45 5.35
CA HIS A 134 -1.14 16.11 6.63
C HIS A 134 -1.22 17.29 7.58
N VAL A 135 -1.93 17.12 8.70
CA VAL A 135 -2.08 18.18 9.73
C VAL A 135 -1.44 17.81 11.07
N ARG A 136 -0.83 16.63 11.18
CA ARG A 136 -0.28 16.11 12.44
C ARG A 136 0.80 17.02 13.05
N ASN A 137 1.55 17.74 12.23
CA ASN A 137 2.63 18.61 12.68
C ASN A 137 2.23 20.09 12.80
N ALA A 138 0.97 20.42 12.47
CA ALA A 138 0.45 21.78 12.56
C ALA A 138 0.06 22.13 14.01
N SER A 139 -0.12 23.42 14.27
CA SER A 139 -0.83 23.83 15.48
C SER A 139 -2.28 23.29 15.44
N PRO A 140 -2.93 23.01 16.59
CA PRO A 140 -4.31 22.53 16.60
C PRO A 140 -5.27 23.44 15.81
N SER A 141 -5.10 24.77 15.93
CA SER A 141 -5.91 25.75 15.20
C SER A 141 -5.68 25.71 13.69
N ASP A 142 -4.44 25.59 13.24
CA ASP A 142 -4.13 25.53 11.81
C ASP A 142 -4.60 24.20 11.20
N GLY A 143 -4.43 23.10 11.94
CA GLY A 143 -4.89 21.78 11.54
C GLY A 143 -6.42 21.72 11.39
N GLU A 144 -7.16 22.23 12.38
CA GLU A 144 -8.62 22.32 12.32
C GLU A 144 -9.10 23.21 11.16
N ALA A 145 -8.48 24.38 10.98
CA ALA A 145 -8.81 25.29 9.88
C ALA A 145 -8.53 24.67 8.51
N ALA A 146 -7.43 23.93 8.35
CA ALA A 146 -7.08 23.25 7.11
C ALA A 146 -8.05 22.11 6.79
N LEU A 147 -8.42 21.29 7.80
CA LEU A 147 -9.39 20.21 7.62
C LEU A 147 -10.78 20.73 7.25
N ALA A 148 -11.25 21.79 7.92
CA ALA A 148 -12.54 22.41 7.63
C ALA A 148 -12.58 22.94 6.18
N ALA A 149 -11.54 23.67 5.76
CA ALA A 149 -11.47 24.20 4.39
C ALA A 149 -11.42 23.09 3.32
N ALA A 150 -10.74 21.97 3.60
CA ALA A 150 -10.71 20.83 2.69
C ALA A 150 -12.08 20.14 2.58
N TRP A 151 -12.83 20.07 3.69
CA TRP A 151 -14.19 19.52 3.70
C TRP A 151 -15.16 20.39 2.90
N ASP A 152 -15.08 21.71 3.03
CA ASP A 152 -15.94 22.66 2.33
C ASP A 152 -15.67 22.72 0.82
N ALA A 153 -14.47 22.30 0.39
CA ALA A 153 -14.05 22.26 -1.01
C ALA A 153 -14.38 20.94 -1.74
N SER A 154 -14.91 19.94 -1.02
CA SER A 154 -15.25 18.59 -1.51
C SER A 154 -16.68 18.52 -2.05
#